data_AF-A0A964NDD8-F1
#
_entry.id   AF-A0A964NDD8-F1
#
_cell.length_a   1.000
_cell.length_b   1.000
_cell.length_c   1.000
_cell.angle_alpha   90.00
_cell.angle_beta   90.00
_cell.angle_gamma   90.00
#
_symmetry.space_group_name_H-M   'P 1'
#
loop_
_entity.id
_entity.type
_entity.pdbx_description
1 polymer ?
#
loop_
_entity_poly.entity_id
_entity_poly.type
_entity_poly.pdbx_seq_one_letter_code
_entity_poly.pdbx_strand_id
1 'polypeptide(L)'
;MIGINPFSFLSETVSPMVMQGFILAMVFLIASGTIIQMIIHKNITYFFNNAKKAKLSATREISATEKISIISKTIVYDIGTTAELGFGKRRLAHVLGMYGTILFWISSVVLVFSYTGAEKMSSPTWSMLWHVGAILTCIGGYWFWLFLRVDVSAEAHPWYRIIKADLFVLALLACATFGLAWSYTQYNGLTTLSFLFLTLFMLSNLILFGGVYWSKFAHMIYKPGAAIQKNLAEADGSRDNLPAPSDAPKQFGLGIKREQPKHY
;
A
#
# COMPACT_ATOMS: atom_id res chain seq x y z
N MET A 1 16.41 20.65 -6.37
CA MET A 1 15.86 19.28 -6.54
C MET A 1 14.41 19.16 -6.12
N ILE A 2 14.04 19.31 -4.83
CA ILE A 2 12.69 18.95 -4.32
C ILE A 2 11.53 19.72 -5.00
N GLY A 3 11.70 21.00 -5.29
CA GLY A 3 10.69 21.83 -5.98
C GLY A 3 10.68 21.71 -7.51
N ILE A 4 11.47 20.79 -8.07
CA ILE A 4 11.68 20.66 -9.52
C ILE A 4 11.02 19.38 -10.01
N ASN A 5 10.31 19.45 -11.13
CA ASN A 5 9.64 18.30 -11.75
C ASN A 5 10.64 17.45 -12.57
N PRO A 6 11.05 16.26 -12.11
CA PRO A 6 12.02 15.44 -12.85
C PRO A 6 11.46 14.90 -14.18
N PHE A 7 10.14 14.76 -14.30
CA PHE A 7 9.48 14.34 -15.53
C PHE A 7 9.48 15.43 -16.61
N SER A 8 9.56 16.71 -16.21
CA SER A 8 9.67 17.82 -17.15
C SER A 8 10.99 17.76 -17.90
N PHE A 9 12.10 17.54 -17.20
CA PHE A 9 13.42 17.35 -17.83
C PHE A 9 13.48 16.07 -18.65
N LEU A 10 12.86 14.98 -18.15
CA LEU A 10 12.75 13.75 -18.93
C LEU A 10 12.03 13.97 -20.26
N SER A 11 11.09 14.92 -20.32
CA SER A 11 10.30 15.21 -21.52
C SER A 11 11.12 15.74 -22.70
N GLU A 12 12.35 16.19 -22.46
CA GLU A 12 13.31 16.60 -23.51
C GLU A 12 13.82 15.40 -24.32
N THR A 13 13.77 14.19 -23.75
CA THR A 13 14.29 12.96 -24.38
C THR A 13 13.21 11.89 -24.59
N VAL A 14 12.20 11.86 -23.72
CA VAL A 14 11.09 10.90 -23.78
C VAL A 14 9.78 11.66 -23.92
N SER A 15 9.00 11.37 -24.96
CA SER A 15 7.77 12.14 -25.19
C SER A 15 6.77 12.00 -24.02
N PRO A 16 5.98 13.04 -23.71
CA PRO A 16 4.90 12.98 -22.73
C PRO A 16 3.94 11.80 -22.96
N MET A 17 3.66 11.47 -24.22
CA MET A 17 2.80 10.36 -24.60
C MET A 17 3.36 9.01 -24.12
N VAL A 18 4.68 8.79 -24.22
CA VAL A 18 5.32 7.56 -23.73
C VAL A 18 5.23 7.47 -22.20
N MET A 19 5.46 8.57 -21.49
CA MET A 19 5.34 8.59 -20.03
C MET A 19 3.90 8.32 -19.55
N GLN A 20 2.91 8.93 -20.20
CA GLN A 20 1.49 8.69 -19.93
C GLN A 20 1.11 7.24 -20.24
N GLY A 21 1.54 6.72 -21.39
CA GLY A 21 1.33 5.32 -21.78
C GLY A 21 1.92 4.33 -20.77
N PHE A 22 3.10 4.63 -20.22
CA PHE A 22 3.71 3.82 -19.16
C PHE A 22 2.84 3.80 -17.90
N ILE A 23 2.29 4.94 -17.47
CA ILE A 23 1.36 5.00 -16.33
C ILE A 23 0.08 4.20 -16.60
N LEU A 24 -0.52 4.35 -17.78
CA LEU A 24 -1.72 3.60 -18.16
C LEU A 24 -1.45 2.09 -18.20
N ALA A 25 -0.29 1.68 -18.70
CA ALA A 25 0.13 0.27 -18.68
C ALA A 25 0.25 -0.27 -17.25
N MET A 26 0.82 0.51 -16.32
CA MET A 26 0.87 0.13 -14.90
C MET A 26 -0.52 -0.05 -14.30
N VAL A 27 -1.46 0.86 -14.58
CA VAL A 27 -2.86 0.74 -14.13
C VAL A 27 -3.50 -0.53 -14.69
N PHE A 28 -3.27 -0.83 -15.98
CA PHE A 28 -3.75 -2.06 -16.60
C PHE A 28 -3.16 -3.33 -15.97
N LEU A 29 -1.86 -3.32 -15.63
CA LEU A 29 -1.20 -4.43 -14.92
C LEU A 29 -1.81 -4.67 -13.53
N ILE A 30 -2.14 -3.60 -12.80
CA ILE A 30 -2.84 -3.71 -11.51
C ILE A 30 -4.21 -4.36 -11.69
N ALA A 31 -5.01 -3.85 -12.63
CA ALA A 31 -6.36 -4.36 -12.87
C ALA A 31 -6.33 -5.83 -13.29
N SER A 32 -5.52 -6.18 -14.28
CA SER A 32 -5.38 -7.56 -14.78
C SER A 32 -4.84 -8.51 -13.71
N GLY A 33 -3.76 -8.14 -13.01
CA GLY A 33 -3.18 -8.95 -11.95
C GLY A 33 -4.15 -9.21 -10.79
N THR A 34 -4.95 -8.19 -10.43
CA THR A 34 -6.00 -8.32 -9.40
C THR A 34 -7.09 -9.28 -9.87
N ILE A 35 -7.65 -9.06 -11.07
CA ILE A 35 -8.71 -9.92 -11.63
C ILE A 35 -8.26 -11.39 -11.73
N ILE A 36 -7.06 -11.63 -12.26
CA ILE A 36 -6.48 -12.98 -12.36
C ILE A 36 -6.36 -13.61 -10.98
N GLN A 37 -5.87 -12.87 -9.98
CA GLN A 37 -5.77 -13.37 -8.62
C GLN A 37 -7.15 -13.72 -8.03
N MET A 38 -8.16 -12.86 -8.24
CA MET A 38 -9.53 -13.09 -7.78
C MET A 38 -10.14 -14.38 -8.35
N ILE A 39 -9.94 -14.61 -9.65
CA ILE A 39 -10.45 -15.79 -10.35
C ILE A 39 -9.76 -17.06 -9.83
N ILE A 40 -8.42 -17.05 -9.78
CA ILE A 40 -7.64 -18.25 -9.42
C ILE A 40 -7.85 -18.62 -7.94
N HIS A 41 -7.87 -17.65 -7.04
CA HIS A 41 -8.02 -17.91 -5.60
C HIS A 41 -9.48 -18.02 -5.15
N LYS A 42 -10.45 -17.83 -6.08
CA LYS A 42 -11.89 -17.82 -5.80
C LYS A 42 -12.29 -16.84 -4.70
N ASN A 43 -11.50 -15.78 -4.47
CA ASN A 43 -11.72 -14.81 -3.41
C ASN A 43 -13.12 -14.21 -3.49
N ILE A 44 -13.56 -13.83 -4.70
CA ILE A 44 -14.91 -13.28 -4.95
C ILE A 44 -16.00 -14.25 -4.49
N THR A 45 -15.87 -15.52 -4.85
CA THR A 45 -16.83 -16.55 -4.48
C THR A 45 -16.93 -16.69 -2.96
N TYR A 46 -15.80 -16.70 -2.26
CA TYR A 46 -15.78 -16.74 -0.80
C TYR A 46 -16.38 -15.49 -0.17
N PHE A 47 -16.07 -14.29 -0.69
CA PHE A 47 -16.66 -13.03 -0.22
C PHE A 47 -18.19 -13.03 -0.34
N PHE A 48 -18.73 -13.37 -1.51
CA PHE A 48 -20.18 -13.42 -1.70
C PHE A 48 -20.86 -14.49 -0.86
N ASN A 49 -20.25 -15.67 -0.76
CA ASN A 49 -20.78 -16.74 0.08
C ASN A 49 -20.79 -16.33 1.56
N ASN A 50 -19.75 -15.66 2.04
CA ASN A 50 -19.70 -15.16 3.41
C ASN A 50 -20.74 -14.06 3.64
N ALA A 51 -20.90 -13.13 2.69
CA ALA A 51 -21.90 -12.07 2.79
C ALA A 51 -23.33 -12.63 2.82
N LYS A 52 -23.62 -13.66 2.02
CA LYS A 52 -24.90 -14.37 2.04
C LYS A 52 -25.14 -15.06 3.39
N LYS A 53 -24.12 -15.74 3.93
CA LYS A 53 -24.19 -16.37 5.25
C LYS A 53 -24.43 -15.35 6.36
N ALA A 54 -23.66 -14.26 6.38
CA ALA A 54 -23.82 -13.18 7.36
C ALA A 54 -25.25 -12.61 7.32
N LYS A 55 -25.79 -12.35 6.11
CA LYS A 55 -27.17 -11.87 5.95
C LYS A 55 -28.22 -12.85 6.48
N LEU A 56 -28.00 -14.16 6.35
CA LEU A 56 -28.92 -15.19 6.88
C LEU A 56 -28.81 -15.35 8.40
N SER A 57 -27.62 -15.14 8.96
CA SER A 57 -27.37 -15.19 10.40
C SER A 57 -27.63 -13.85 11.13
N ALA A 58 -28.06 -12.81 10.42
CA ALA A 58 -28.35 -11.50 11.01
C ALA A 58 -29.49 -11.59 12.03
N THR A 59 -29.26 -11.05 13.22
CA THR A 59 -30.26 -11.06 14.31
C THR A 59 -31.10 -9.79 14.34
N ARG A 60 -30.68 -8.75 13.61
CA ARG A 60 -31.44 -7.51 13.39
C ARG A 60 -31.17 -6.93 12.01
N GLU A 61 -32.11 -6.13 11.53
CA GLU A 61 -31.88 -5.29 10.35
C GLU A 61 -31.18 -3.98 10.74
N ILE A 62 -30.13 -3.64 10.01
CA ILE A 62 -29.45 -2.34 10.12
C ILE A 62 -30.12 -1.36 9.15
N SER A 63 -30.48 -0.18 9.66
CA SER A 63 -31.05 0.91 8.86
C SER A 63 -30.05 1.44 7.82
N ALA A 64 -30.54 2.09 6.76
CA ALA A 64 -29.66 2.67 5.72
C ALA A 64 -28.66 3.68 6.32
N THR A 65 -29.12 4.55 7.24
CA THR A 65 -28.30 5.55 7.90
C THR A 65 -27.20 4.92 8.76
N GLU A 66 -27.54 3.88 9.51
CA GLU A 66 -26.59 3.15 10.36
C GLU A 66 -25.54 2.41 9.52
N LYS A 67 -25.94 1.79 8.39
CA LYS A 67 -24.99 1.20 7.42
C LYS A 67 -24.00 2.24 6.89
N ILE A 68 -24.49 3.41 6.48
CA ILE A 68 -23.63 4.50 5.97
C ILE A 68 -22.65 4.95 7.06
N SER A 69 -23.11 5.11 8.29
CA SER A 69 -22.27 5.50 9.43
C SER A 69 -21.16 4.47 9.69
N ILE A 70 -21.50 3.19 9.72
CA ILE A 70 -20.55 2.09 9.92
C ILE A 70 -19.51 2.07 8.80
N ILE A 71 -19.95 2.08 7.54
CA ILE A 71 -19.04 2.09 6.37
C ILE A 71 -18.11 3.30 6.43
N SER A 72 -18.64 4.49 6.73
CA SER A 72 -17.85 5.72 6.83
C SER A 72 -16.80 5.61 7.93
N LYS A 73 -17.18 5.11 9.11
CA LYS A 73 -16.27 4.90 10.24
C LYS A 73 -15.20 3.87 9.90
N THR A 74 -15.54 2.76 9.25
CA THR A 74 -14.58 1.74 8.80
C THR A 74 -13.58 2.32 7.80
N ILE A 75 -14.05 3.11 6.82
CA ILE A 75 -13.17 3.75 5.82
C ILE A 75 -12.22 4.75 6.49
N VAL A 76 -12.74 5.64 7.31
CA VAL A 76 -11.92 6.69 7.92
C VAL A 76 -10.97 6.12 8.98
N TYR A 77 -11.48 5.29 9.88
CA TYR A 77 -10.73 4.80 11.03
C TYR A 77 -9.94 3.54 10.71
N ASP A 78 -10.60 2.44 10.32
CA ASP A 78 -9.92 1.15 10.17
C ASP A 78 -8.97 1.15 8.97
N ILE A 79 -9.43 1.67 7.83
CA ILE A 79 -8.65 1.71 6.59
C ILE A 79 -7.72 2.93 6.60
N GLY A 80 -8.26 4.13 6.76
CA GLY A 80 -7.51 5.38 6.68
C GLY A 80 -6.42 5.52 7.75
N THR A 81 -6.62 4.96 8.95
CA THR A 81 -5.59 5.01 10.01
C THR A 81 -4.91 3.68 10.27
N THR A 82 -5.30 2.61 9.56
CA THR A 82 -4.83 1.23 9.77
C THR A 82 -4.94 0.79 11.23
N ALA A 83 -6.07 1.13 11.87
CA ALA A 83 -6.30 0.91 13.30
C ALA A 83 -6.20 -0.56 13.71
N GLU A 84 -6.46 -1.49 12.79
CA GLU A 84 -6.29 -2.94 13.00
C GLU A 84 -4.87 -3.35 13.40
N LEU A 85 -3.85 -2.55 13.11
CA LEU A 85 -2.46 -2.82 13.51
C LEU A 85 -2.18 -2.50 14.99
N GLY A 86 -3.18 -2.01 15.73
CA GLY A 86 -3.05 -1.57 17.11
C GLY A 86 -2.23 -0.28 17.23
N PHE A 87 -2.07 0.21 18.46
CA PHE A 87 -1.21 1.37 18.72
C PHE A 87 0.27 0.93 18.82
N GLY A 88 1.17 1.62 18.11
CA GLY A 88 2.61 1.37 18.23
C GLY A 88 3.42 1.64 16.97
N LYS A 89 4.72 1.28 17.02
CA LYS A 89 5.71 1.54 15.96
C LYS A 89 5.29 0.98 14.61
N ARG A 90 4.69 -0.22 14.58
CA ARG A 90 4.25 -0.89 13.36
C ARG A 90 3.16 -0.12 12.63
N ARG A 91 2.17 0.41 13.34
CA ARG A 91 1.12 1.25 12.75
C ARG A 91 1.70 2.55 12.22
N LEU A 92 2.59 3.20 12.98
CA LEU A 92 3.21 4.44 12.53
C LEU A 92 4.04 4.26 11.24
N ALA A 93 4.92 3.25 11.21
CA ALA A 93 5.72 2.94 10.02
C ALA A 93 4.82 2.60 8.81
N HIS A 94 3.73 1.88 9.04
CA HIS A 94 2.78 1.52 8.00
C HIS A 94 2.01 2.74 7.46
N VAL A 95 1.48 3.61 8.33
CA VAL A 95 0.79 4.84 7.94
C VAL A 95 1.72 5.77 7.16
N LEU A 96 2.97 5.90 7.61
CA LEU A 96 3.99 6.70 6.92
C LEU A 96 4.26 6.15 5.51
N GLY A 97 4.45 4.84 5.39
CA GLY A 97 4.66 4.17 4.11
C GLY A 97 3.44 4.27 3.19
N MET A 98 2.23 4.08 3.74
CA MET A 98 0.96 4.10 3.01
C MET A 98 0.68 5.49 2.42
N TYR A 99 0.64 6.53 3.26
CA TYR A 99 0.38 7.89 2.78
C TYR A 99 1.53 8.44 1.95
N GLY A 100 2.78 8.08 2.28
CA GLY A 100 3.93 8.38 1.42
C GLY A 100 3.72 7.84 0.01
N THR A 101 3.32 6.58 -0.11
CA THR A 101 3.10 5.92 -1.40
C THR A 101 1.95 6.54 -2.16
N ILE A 102 0.83 6.82 -1.49
CA ILE A 102 -0.33 7.49 -2.09
C ILE A 102 0.07 8.86 -2.66
N LEU A 103 0.78 9.67 -1.87
CA LEU A 103 1.27 10.97 -2.32
C LEU A 103 2.22 10.83 -3.51
N PHE A 104 3.14 9.87 -3.45
CA PHE A 104 4.11 9.61 -4.52
C PHE A 104 3.42 9.24 -5.84
N TRP A 105 2.44 8.34 -5.81
CA TRP A 105 1.70 7.90 -7.00
C TRP A 105 0.79 8.98 -7.56
N ILE A 106 -0.03 9.64 -6.72
CA ILE A 106 -0.92 10.72 -7.19
C ILE A 106 -0.10 11.84 -7.80
N SER A 107 0.99 12.25 -7.13
CA SER A 107 1.87 13.28 -7.67
C SER A 107 2.53 12.85 -8.97
N SER A 108 2.89 11.56 -9.12
CA SER A 108 3.44 11.04 -10.40
C SER A 108 2.43 11.20 -11.53
N VAL A 109 1.17 10.81 -11.30
CA VAL A 109 0.09 10.98 -12.29
C VAL A 109 -0.10 12.45 -12.64
N VAL A 110 -0.22 13.32 -11.64
CA VAL A 110 -0.43 14.75 -11.88
C VAL A 110 0.76 15.39 -12.60
N LEU A 111 1.99 15.10 -12.17
CA LEU A 111 3.19 15.64 -12.82
C LEU A 111 3.30 15.19 -14.28
N VAL A 112 3.08 13.91 -14.57
CA VAL A 112 3.17 13.39 -15.93
C VAL A 112 2.03 13.90 -16.82
N PHE A 113 0.77 13.85 -16.38
CA PHE A 113 -0.36 14.22 -17.23
C PHE A 113 -0.53 15.74 -17.37
N SER A 114 -0.33 16.48 -16.28
CA SER A 114 -0.64 17.92 -16.23
C SER A 114 0.59 18.80 -16.40
N TYR A 115 1.80 18.29 -16.20
CA TYR A 115 3.01 19.12 -16.12
C TYR A 115 4.20 18.61 -16.97
N THR A 116 3.93 17.80 -18.00
CA THR A 116 4.88 17.46 -19.06
C THR A 116 4.38 17.90 -20.44
N GLY A 117 5.30 18.36 -21.29
CA GLY A 117 5.04 18.83 -22.66
C GLY A 117 5.37 20.32 -22.88
N ALA A 118 5.43 20.72 -24.15
CA ALA A 118 5.65 22.11 -24.53
C ALA A 118 4.58 23.02 -23.88
N GLU A 119 5.00 24.21 -23.43
CA GLU A 119 4.16 25.25 -22.84
C GLU A 119 3.51 24.93 -21.48
N LYS A 120 3.78 23.77 -20.87
CA LYS A 120 3.27 23.45 -19.53
C LYS A 120 4.19 24.00 -18.44
N MET A 121 3.66 24.90 -17.61
CA MET A 121 4.38 25.43 -16.45
C MET A 121 4.45 24.39 -15.32
N SER A 122 5.65 24.03 -14.86
CA SER A 122 5.81 23.07 -13.75
C SER A 122 5.15 23.55 -12.45
N SER A 123 4.67 22.62 -11.62
CA SER A 123 4.17 22.93 -10.27
C SER A 123 5.18 22.54 -9.19
N PRO A 124 5.74 23.52 -8.45
CA PRO A 124 6.61 23.23 -7.31
C PRO A 124 5.91 22.44 -6.21
N THR A 125 4.61 22.69 -5.98
CA THR A 125 3.81 21.98 -4.97
C THR A 125 3.72 20.49 -5.29
N TRP A 126 3.33 20.12 -6.51
CA TRP A 126 3.26 18.71 -6.91
C TRP A 126 4.63 18.05 -6.96
N SER A 127 5.67 18.81 -7.32
CA SER A 127 7.05 18.31 -7.28
C SER A 127 7.49 18.02 -5.84
N MET A 128 7.16 18.89 -4.88
CA MET A 128 7.43 18.67 -3.46
C MET A 128 6.64 17.47 -2.93
N LEU A 129 5.36 17.35 -3.25
CA LEU A 129 4.52 16.22 -2.83
C LEU A 129 5.05 14.88 -3.36
N TRP A 130 5.58 14.85 -4.58
CA TRP A 130 6.22 13.67 -5.15
C TRP A 130 7.45 13.25 -4.34
N HIS A 131 8.36 14.19 -4.06
CA HIS A 131 9.58 13.92 -3.29
C HIS A 131 9.27 13.53 -1.84
N VAL A 132 8.38 14.29 -1.18
CA VAL A 132 7.95 14.00 0.19
C VAL A 132 7.28 12.63 0.25
N GLY A 133 6.39 12.32 -0.70
CA GLY A 133 5.76 11.01 -0.79
C GLY A 133 6.77 9.87 -0.90
N ALA A 134 7.76 10.00 -1.79
CA ALA A 134 8.83 9.02 -1.92
C ALA A 134 9.66 8.88 -0.64
N ILE A 135 10.03 9.98 0.00
CA ILE A 135 10.80 9.98 1.26
C ILE A 135 10.01 9.29 2.38
N LEU A 136 8.73 9.63 2.56
CA LEU A 136 7.88 9.00 3.57
C LEU A 136 7.70 7.49 3.30
N THR A 137 7.60 7.11 2.02
CA THR A 137 7.59 5.70 1.60
C THR A 137 8.85 4.98 2.02
N CYS A 138 10.03 5.57 1.77
CA CYS A 138 11.31 5.03 2.18
C CYS A 138 11.43 4.94 3.70
N ILE A 139 11.13 6.01 4.45
CA ILE A 139 11.25 6.00 5.91
C ILE A 139 10.33 4.93 6.51
N GLY A 140 9.06 4.89 6.12
CA GLY A 140 8.09 3.92 6.64
C GLY A 140 8.44 2.49 6.24
N GLY A 141 8.77 2.28 4.97
CA GLY A 141 9.08 0.96 4.42
C GLY A 141 10.40 0.39 4.94
N TYR A 142 11.49 1.18 5.00
CA TYR A 142 12.78 0.71 5.54
C TYR A 142 12.71 0.49 7.05
N TRP A 143 11.99 1.35 7.78
CA TRP A 143 11.74 1.10 9.20
C TRP A 143 11.01 -0.22 9.41
N PHE A 144 9.97 -0.48 8.61
CA PHE A 144 9.27 -1.76 8.63
C PHE A 144 10.20 -2.93 8.28
N TRP A 145 10.91 -2.84 7.16
CA TRP A 145 11.75 -3.91 6.61
C TRP A 145 12.88 -4.33 7.55
N LEU A 146 13.62 -3.35 8.07
CA LEU A 146 14.83 -3.59 8.85
C LEU A 146 14.53 -3.94 10.30
N PHE A 147 13.44 -3.44 10.88
CA PHE A 147 13.25 -3.49 12.34
C PHE A 147 11.89 -4.01 12.81
N LEU A 148 10.82 -3.94 12.01
CA LEU A 148 9.46 -4.24 12.48
C LEU A 148 8.82 -5.46 11.81
N ARG A 149 9.47 -6.04 10.80
CA ARG A 149 9.06 -7.31 10.22
C ARG A 149 9.18 -8.38 11.30
N VAL A 150 8.10 -9.14 11.52
CA VAL A 150 8.01 -10.18 12.57
C VAL A 150 9.17 -11.17 12.45
N ASP A 151 9.49 -11.58 11.22
CA ASP A 151 10.61 -12.48 10.92
C ASP A 151 11.94 -11.96 11.51
N VAL A 152 12.15 -10.64 11.52
CA VAL A 152 13.37 -10.02 12.06
C VAL A 152 13.24 -9.76 13.55
N SER A 153 12.16 -9.08 13.96
CA SER A 153 12.02 -8.58 15.32
C SER A 153 11.69 -9.65 16.36
N ALA A 154 10.97 -10.70 15.96
CA ALA A 154 10.47 -11.73 16.86
C ALA A 154 11.05 -13.12 16.57
N GLU A 155 11.27 -13.44 15.28
CA GLU A 155 11.80 -14.75 14.87
C GLU A 155 13.32 -14.75 14.65
N ALA A 156 13.97 -13.59 14.79
CA ALA A 156 15.43 -13.41 14.67
C ALA A 156 16.04 -13.90 13.33
N HIS A 157 15.25 -13.94 12.27
CA HIS A 157 15.77 -14.15 10.93
C HIS A 157 16.57 -12.93 10.45
N PRO A 158 17.62 -13.13 9.64
CA PRO A 158 18.38 -12.02 9.09
C PRO A 158 17.50 -11.08 8.25
N TRP A 159 17.76 -9.77 8.35
CA TRP A 159 17.01 -8.75 7.62
C TRP A 159 17.11 -8.91 6.08
N TYR A 160 18.18 -9.52 5.59
CA TYR A 160 18.40 -9.81 4.17
C TYR A 160 17.72 -11.11 3.69
N ARG A 161 17.04 -11.87 4.57
CA ARG A 161 16.21 -13.00 4.15
C ARG A 161 14.99 -12.47 3.40
N ILE A 162 14.86 -12.85 2.13
CA ILE A 162 13.75 -12.46 1.25
C ILE A 162 12.86 -13.67 1.00
N ILE A 163 11.56 -13.53 1.21
CA ILE A 163 10.55 -14.52 0.84
C ILE A 163 9.55 -13.94 -0.16
N LYS A 164 8.77 -14.79 -0.84
CA LYS A 164 7.78 -14.35 -1.84
C LYS A 164 6.81 -13.27 -1.33
N ALA A 165 6.46 -13.34 -0.04
CA ALA A 165 5.58 -12.36 0.61
C ALA A 165 6.17 -10.93 0.65
N ASP A 166 7.48 -10.78 0.53
CA ASP A 166 8.21 -9.52 0.61
C ASP A 166 8.26 -8.78 -0.74
N LEU A 167 7.92 -9.47 -1.84
CA LEU A 167 8.05 -8.93 -3.20
C LEU A 167 7.36 -7.56 -3.35
N PHE A 168 6.19 -7.39 -2.73
CA PHE A 168 5.47 -6.13 -2.75
C PHE A 168 6.26 -4.99 -2.07
N VAL A 169 6.69 -5.19 -0.81
CA VAL A 169 7.34 -4.11 -0.05
C VAL A 169 8.72 -3.77 -0.62
N LEU A 170 9.45 -4.77 -1.10
CA LEU A 170 10.75 -4.57 -1.72
C LEU A 170 10.65 -3.84 -3.05
N ALA A 171 9.70 -4.22 -3.92
CA ALA A 171 9.49 -3.51 -5.17
C ALA A 171 9.02 -2.07 -4.92
N LEU A 172 8.15 -1.85 -3.92
CA LEU A 172 7.71 -0.51 -3.53
C LEU A 172 8.87 0.36 -3.02
N LEU A 173 9.71 -0.18 -2.15
CA LEU A 173 10.92 0.51 -1.65
C LEU A 173 11.91 0.80 -2.79
N ALA A 174 12.11 -0.15 -3.69
CA ALA A 174 12.96 0.04 -4.87
C ALA A 174 12.43 1.18 -5.75
N CYS A 175 11.12 1.26 -5.99
CA CYS A 175 10.50 2.36 -6.73
C CYS A 175 10.80 3.72 -6.09
N ALA A 176 10.51 3.88 -4.79
CA ALA A 176 10.70 5.16 -4.12
C ALA A 176 12.19 5.55 -4.06
N THR A 177 13.07 4.60 -3.74
CA THR A 177 14.52 4.83 -3.64
C THR A 177 15.14 5.19 -4.99
N PHE A 178 14.86 4.42 -6.04
CA PHE A 178 15.41 4.71 -7.36
C PHE A 178 14.77 5.95 -7.99
N GLY A 179 13.50 6.24 -7.70
CA GLY A 179 12.89 7.52 -8.09
C GLY A 179 13.61 8.72 -7.47
N LEU A 180 13.91 8.68 -6.17
CA LEU A 180 14.68 9.73 -5.49
C LEU A 180 16.11 9.83 -6.03
N ALA A 181 16.79 8.70 -6.20
CA ALA A 181 18.15 8.65 -6.73
C ALA A 181 18.22 9.20 -8.16
N TRP A 182 17.23 8.86 -8.99
CA TRP A 182 17.08 9.38 -10.34
C TRP A 182 16.89 10.90 -10.35
N SER A 183 15.92 11.42 -9.58
CA SER A 183 15.68 12.88 -9.48
C SER A 183 16.93 13.62 -9.00
N TYR A 184 17.63 13.07 -8.00
CA TYR A 184 18.87 13.67 -7.48
C TYR A 184 19.98 13.69 -8.52
N THR A 185 20.25 12.58 -9.18
CA THR A 185 21.32 12.49 -10.18
C THR A 185 21.01 13.30 -11.44
N GLN A 186 19.74 13.37 -11.84
CA GLN A 186 19.28 14.25 -12.92
C GLN A 186 19.52 15.73 -12.57
N TYR A 187 19.12 16.16 -11.37
CA TYR A 187 19.29 17.55 -10.92
C TYR A 187 20.76 17.98 -10.86
N ASN A 188 21.67 17.07 -10.51
CA ASN A 188 23.11 17.35 -10.44
C ASN A 188 23.85 17.19 -11.78
N GLY A 189 23.14 16.90 -12.88
CA GLY A 189 23.76 16.71 -14.20
C GLY A 189 24.60 15.44 -14.34
N LEU A 190 24.41 14.45 -13.45
CA LEU A 190 25.12 13.16 -13.49
C LEU A 190 24.46 12.21 -14.49
N THR A 191 24.61 12.51 -15.78
CA THR A 191 23.86 11.89 -16.89
C THR A 191 23.86 10.35 -16.85
N THR A 192 25.02 9.70 -16.77
CA THR A 192 25.12 8.22 -16.78
C THR A 192 24.38 7.59 -15.60
N LEU A 193 24.58 8.14 -14.39
CA LEU A 193 23.90 7.64 -13.19
C LEU A 193 22.40 7.93 -13.22
N SER A 194 21.99 9.07 -13.80
CA SER A 194 20.59 9.41 -13.99
C SER A 194 19.87 8.38 -14.85
N PHE A 195 20.44 8.00 -16.00
CA PHE A 195 19.85 6.95 -16.84
C PHE A 195 19.84 5.57 -16.17
N LEU A 196 20.88 5.24 -15.40
CA LEU A 196 20.90 4.00 -14.60
C LEU A 196 19.74 3.97 -13.60
N PHE A 197 19.60 5.01 -12.77
CA PHE A 197 18.54 5.07 -11.77
C PHE A 197 17.14 5.21 -12.38
N LEU A 198 16.99 5.90 -13.52
CA LEU A 198 15.74 5.91 -14.27
C LEU A 198 15.35 4.51 -14.72
N THR A 199 16.30 3.75 -15.26
CA THR A 199 16.08 2.37 -15.71
C THR A 199 15.66 1.49 -14.53
N LEU A 200 16.37 1.57 -13.41
CA LEU A 200 16.03 0.84 -12.19
C LEU A 200 14.66 1.26 -11.61
N PHE A 201 14.32 2.55 -11.68
CA PHE A 201 13.02 3.06 -11.28
C PHE A 201 11.90 2.47 -12.16
N MET A 202 12.07 2.47 -13.48
CA MET A 202 11.11 1.87 -14.41
C MET A 202 10.94 0.36 -14.20
N LEU A 203 12.05 -0.38 -14.09
CA LEU A 203 12.04 -1.82 -13.79
C LEU A 203 11.34 -2.14 -12.48
N SER A 204 11.61 -1.36 -11.43
CA SER A 204 10.98 -1.55 -10.12
C SER A 204 9.47 -1.33 -10.20
N ASN A 205 9.02 -0.34 -10.95
CA ASN A 205 7.58 -0.11 -11.17
C ASN A 205 6.93 -1.26 -11.93
N LEU A 206 7.58 -1.77 -12.99
CA LEU A 206 7.09 -2.94 -13.72
C LEU A 206 6.99 -4.18 -12.83
N ILE A 207 7.98 -4.41 -11.96
CA ILE A 207 7.95 -5.52 -10.98
C ILE A 207 6.83 -5.29 -9.96
N LEU A 208 6.65 -4.06 -9.45
CA LEU A 208 5.63 -3.75 -8.46
C LEU A 208 4.21 -3.96 -8.99
N PHE A 209 3.91 -3.38 -10.16
CA PHE A 209 2.56 -3.40 -10.73
C PHE A 209 2.29 -4.65 -11.56
N GLY A 210 3.28 -5.22 -12.23
CA GLY A 210 3.18 -6.53 -12.89
C GLY A 210 3.21 -7.70 -11.90
N GLY A 211 3.86 -7.53 -10.75
CA GLY A 211 3.96 -8.53 -9.69
C GLY A 211 2.72 -8.68 -8.80
N VAL A 212 1.60 -8.03 -9.13
CA VAL A 212 0.38 -7.99 -8.31
C VAL A 212 -0.14 -9.39 -8.00
N TYR A 213 -0.15 -10.29 -8.99
CA TYR A 213 -0.60 -11.67 -8.82
C TYR A 213 0.30 -12.47 -7.85
N TRP A 214 1.61 -12.28 -7.92
CA TRP A 214 2.60 -13.04 -7.14
C TRP A 214 2.89 -12.46 -5.75
N SER A 215 2.36 -11.29 -5.44
CA SER A 215 2.66 -10.55 -4.22
C SER A 215 1.44 -10.33 -3.34
N LYS A 216 1.64 -9.67 -2.20
CA LYS A 216 0.56 -9.23 -1.30
C LYS A 216 -0.17 -7.98 -1.80
N PHE A 217 0.15 -7.46 -2.99
CA PHE A 217 -0.47 -6.23 -3.51
C PHE A 217 -1.99 -6.36 -3.57
N ALA A 218 -2.53 -7.37 -4.25
CA ALA A 218 -3.98 -7.44 -4.43
C ALA A 218 -4.74 -7.71 -3.12
N HIS A 219 -4.09 -8.26 -2.08
CA HIS A 219 -4.66 -8.30 -0.73
C HIS A 219 -4.97 -6.88 -0.17
N MET A 220 -4.24 -5.84 -0.57
CA MET A 220 -4.55 -4.46 -0.18
C MET A 220 -5.89 -3.97 -0.75
N ILE A 221 -6.36 -4.55 -1.86
CA ILE A 221 -7.62 -4.17 -2.51
C ILE A 221 -8.80 -4.86 -1.80
N TYR A 222 -8.66 -6.12 -1.38
CA TYR A 222 -9.76 -6.87 -0.76
C TYR A 222 -9.93 -6.57 0.73
N LYS A 223 -8.84 -6.22 1.44
CA LYS A 223 -8.87 -6.01 2.90
C LYS A 223 -9.86 -4.92 3.35
N PRO A 224 -9.95 -3.76 2.67
CA PRO A 224 -11.01 -2.78 2.95
C PRO A 224 -12.42 -3.35 2.88
N GLY A 225 -12.71 -4.16 1.86
CA GLY A 225 -14.02 -4.81 1.70
C GLY A 225 -14.32 -5.79 2.84
N ALA A 226 -13.32 -6.59 3.24
CA ALA A 226 -13.44 -7.49 4.38
C ALA A 226 -13.70 -6.74 5.70
N ALA A 227 -13.02 -5.62 5.94
CA ALA A 227 -13.22 -4.79 7.13
C ALA A 227 -14.64 -4.20 7.17
N ILE A 228 -15.16 -3.74 6.03
CA ILE A 228 -16.55 -3.24 5.93
C ILE A 228 -17.54 -4.37 6.23
N GLN A 229 -17.36 -5.53 5.60
CA GLN A 229 -18.24 -6.67 5.82
C GLN A 229 -18.25 -7.11 7.29
N LYS A 230 -17.07 -7.18 7.92
CA LYS A 230 -16.91 -7.54 9.33
C LYS A 230 -17.66 -6.56 10.24
N ASN A 231 -17.44 -5.26 10.08
CA ASN A 231 -18.09 -4.25 10.94
C ASN A 231 -19.62 -4.23 10.74
N LEU A 232 -20.11 -4.49 9.52
CA LEU A 232 -21.54 -4.67 9.27
C LEU A 232 -22.08 -5.94 9.92
N ALA A 233 -21.35 -7.07 9.85
CA ALA A 233 -21.73 -8.32 10.49
C ALA A 233 -21.74 -8.20 12.03
N GLU A 234 -20.81 -7.44 12.61
CA GLU A 234 -20.84 -7.14 14.05
C GLU A 234 -22.09 -6.33 14.44
N ALA A 235 -22.50 -5.38 13.60
CA ALA A 235 -23.64 -4.51 13.86
C ALA A 235 -25.02 -5.17 13.62
N ASP A 236 -25.13 -6.11 12.67
CA ASP A 236 -26.36 -6.88 12.43
C ASP A 236 -26.50 -8.09 13.37
N GLY A 237 -25.49 -8.31 14.21
CA GLY A 237 -25.44 -9.37 15.22
C GLY A 237 -25.10 -10.75 14.67
N SER A 238 -24.88 -10.91 13.35
CA SER A 238 -24.39 -12.18 12.78
C SER A 238 -22.96 -12.50 13.23
N ARG A 239 -22.12 -11.47 13.37
CA ARG A 239 -20.74 -11.51 13.91
C ARG A 239 -19.84 -12.54 13.21
N ASP A 240 -20.08 -12.83 11.93
CA ASP A 240 -19.45 -13.95 11.21
C ASP A 240 -19.55 -15.30 11.97
N ASN A 241 -20.65 -15.50 12.71
CA ASN A 241 -20.91 -16.60 13.64
C ASN A 241 -19.92 -16.68 14.82
N LEU A 242 -19.24 -15.59 15.17
CA LEU A 242 -18.40 -15.49 16.36
C LEU A 242 -19.25 -15.18 17.61
N PRO A 243 -18.93 -15.78 18.77
CA PRO A 243 -19.65 -15.53 20.02
C PRO A 243 -19.50 -14.08 20.48
N ALA A 244 -20.45 -13.62 21.32
CA ALA A 244 -20.36 -12.38 22.08
C ALA A 244 -19.01 -12.24 22.81
N PRO A 245 -18.43 -11.02 22.91
CA PRO A 245 -17.29 -10.83 23.80
C PRO A 245 -17.74 -11.24 25.20
N SER A 246 -16.93 -12.05 25.89
CA SER A 246 -17.24 -12.46 27.25
C SER A 246 -16.93 -11.31 28.22
N ASP A 247 -17.81 -11.09 29.20
CA ASP A 247 -17.55 -10.21 30.34
C ASP A 247 -16.54 -10.81 31.34
N ALA A 248 -16.19 -12.09 31.17
CA ALA A 248 -15.18 -12.73 31.98
C ALA A 248 -13.81 -12.07 31.76
N PRO A 249 -13.00 -11.90 32.83
CA PRO A 249 -11.64 -11.40 32.68
C PRO A 249 -10.88 -12.30 31.71
N LYS A 250 -10.10 -11.70 30.80
CA LYS A 250 -9.31 -12.45 29.81
C LYS A 250 -8.37 -13.42 30.51
N GLN A 251 -8.74 -14.70 30.54
CA GLN A 251 -7.89 -15.77 31.05
C GLN A 251 -6.95 -16.22 29.93
N PHE A 252 -5.85 -15.48 29.78
CA PHE A 252 -4.75 -15.94 28.98
C PHE A 252 -4.03 -17.06 29.75
N GLY A 253 -3.86 -18.24 29.14
CA GLY A 253 -3.02 -19.28 29.73
C GLY A 253 -1.62 -18.72 30.05
N LEU A 254 -0.96 -19.22 31.09
CA LEU A 254 0.34 -18.72 31.58
C LEU A 254 1.41 -18.60 30.48
N GLY A 255 1.26 -19.31 29.36
CA GLY A 255 2.12 -19.23 28.17
C GLY A 255 1.74 -18.20 27.08
N ILE A 256 0.68 -17.39 27.28
CA ILE A 256 0.19 -16.37 26.31
C ILE A 256 0.57 -14.94 26.73
N LYS A 257 1.40 -14.76 27.77
CA LYS A 257 2.22 -13.55 27.88
C LYS A 257 3.52 -13.73 27.08
N ARG A 258 3.43 -13.83 25.75
CA ARG A 258 4.64 -13.87 24.90
C ARG A 258 5.11 -12.46 24.55
N GLU A 259 6.12 -12.01 25.26
CA GLU A 259 7.25 -11.20 24.75
C GLU A 259 8.49 -11.77 25.49
N GLN A 260 9.70 -11.99 24.96
CA GLN A 260 10.54 -11.33 23.94
C GLN A 260 11.46 -12.38 23.24
N PRO A 261 11.96 -12.11 22.02
CA PRO A 261 13.39 -11.76 21.94
C PRO A 261 13.62 -10.41 21.26
N LYS A 262 14.55 -9.62 21.82
CA LYS A 262 15.07 -8.36 21.27
C LYS A 262 16.55 -8.50 20.94
N HIS A 263 16.82 -9.59 20.20
CA HIS A 263 18.13 -10.11 19.80
C HIS A 263 18.98 -10.59 20.99
N TYR A 264 19.43 -11.84 20.92
CA TYR A 264 20.74 -12.22 21.44
C TYR A 264 21.78 -11.89 20.36
#